data_AF-A0A1T5C4T1-F1
#
_entry.id   AF-A0A1T5C4T1-F1
#
_cell.length_a   1.000
_cell.length_b   1.000
_cell.length_c   1.000
_cell.angle_alpha   90.00
_cell.angle_beta   90.00
_cell.angle_gamma   90.00
#
_symmetry.space_group_name_H-M   'P 1'
#
loop_
_entity.id
_entity.type
_entity.pdbx_description
1 polymer ?
#
loop_
_entity_poly.entity_id
_entity_poly.type
_entity_poly.pdbx_seq_one_letter_code
_entity_poly.pdbx_strand_id
1 'polypeptide(L)'
;MTKYQLTSDQISSKVAGETVILNHNKGAYYGLNEVGVLVWDNLEKGPQTLDALCNAVISEYEVDPETCKSDIDTLLKDLISEKLVEVIK
;
A
#
# COMPACT_ATOMS: atom_id res chain seq x y z
N MET A 1 7.61 10.66 13.22
CA MET A 1 6.62 10.94 12.15
C MET A 1 6.11 9.58 11.72
N THR A 2 4.80 9.34 11.77
CA THR A 2 4.22 8.01 11.51
C THR A 2 4.60 7.51 10.12
N LYS A 3 5.12 6.29 10.04
CA LYS A 3 5.45 5.61 8.79
C LYS A 3 4.74 4.27 8.69
N TYR A 4 4.62 3.79 7.47
CA TYR A 4 4.01 2.53 7.10
C TYR A 4 5.05 1.65 6.40
N GLN A 5 5.05 0.37 6.71
CA GLN A 5 5.93 -0.61 6.05
C GLN A 5 5.21 -1.93 5.81
N LEU A 6 5.69 -2.70 4.83
CA LEU A 6 5.20 -4.07 4.62
C LEU A 6 5.58 -4.95 5.81
N THR A 7 4.67 -5.84 6.20
CA THR A 7 4.96 -6.86 7.22
C THR A 7 5.89 -7.93 6.67
N SER A 8 6.53 -8.69 7.56
CA SER A 8 7.35 -9.86 7.18
C SER A 8 6.53 -11.10 6.82
N ASP A 9 5.22 -11.08 7.08
CA ASP A 9 4.33 -12.25 6.99
C ASP A 9 3.56 -12.32 5.66
N GLN A 10 3.88 -11.40 4.75
CA GLN A 10 3.30 -11.33 3.42
C GLN A 10 4.37 -11.62 2.36
N ILE A 11 3.95 -12.24 1.24
CA ILE A 11 4.75 -12.35 0.03
C ILE A 11 3.96 -11.76 -1.13
N SER A 12 4.57 -10.86 -1.90
CA SER A 12 4.02 -10.28 -3.11
C SER A 12 4.70 -10.84 -4.36
N SER A 13 3.95 -10.91 -5.46
CA SER A 13 4.51 -11.17 -6.79
C SER A 13 3.76 -10.36 -7.85
N LYS A 14 4.48 -9.97 -8.90
CA LYS A 14 3.90 -9.30 -10.06
C LYS A 14 3.56 -10.32 -11.14
N VAL A 15 2.27 -10.41 -11.47
CA VAL A 15 1.76 -11.33 -12.49
C VAL A 15 0.98 -10.51 -13.51
N ALA A 16 1.43 -10.50 -14.76
CA ALA A 16 0.77 -9.78 -15.86
C ALA A 16 0.49 -8.29 -15.61
N GLY A 17 1.31 -7.61 -14.78
CA GLY A 17 1.13 -6.20 -14.42
C GLY A 17 0.28 -5.96 -13.16
N GLU A 18 -0.32 -7.00 -12.60
CA GLU A 18 -1.03 -6.95 -11.33
C GLU A 18 -0.11 -7.38 -10.18
N THR A 19 -0.31 -6.80 -9.00
CA THR A 19 0.35 -7.27 -7.77
C THR A 19 -0.59 -8.21 -7.04
N VAL A 20 -0.13 -9.45 -6.84
CA VAL A 20 -0.80 -10.46 -6.04
C VAL A 20 -0.04 -10.61 -4.73
N ILE A 21 -0.76 -10.53 -3.62
CA ILE A 21 -0.21 -10.62 -2.26
C ILE A 21 -0.79 -11.84 -1.57
N LEU A 22 0.09 -12.67 -1.00
CA LEU A 22 -0.26 -13.77 -0.14
C LEU A 22 0.05 -13.40 1.31
N ASN A 23 -0.98 -13.42 2.17
CA ASN A 23 -0.77 -13.40 3.61
C ASN A 23 -0.62 -14.83 4.11
N HIS A 24 0.58 -15.21 4.55
CA HIS A 24 0.88 -16.58 4.98
C HIS A 24 0.11 -16.99 6.24
N ASN A 25 -0.14 -16.03 7.13
CA ASN A 25 -0.84 -16.28 8.39
C ASN A 25 -2.36 -16.40 8.22
N LYS A 26 -2.95 -15.68 7.25
CA LYS A 26 -4.39 -15.75 6.96
C LYS A 26 -4.73 -16.80 5.89
N GLY A 27 -3.75 -17.26 5.10
CA GLY A 27 -3.99 -18.15 3.96
C GLY A 27 -4.83 -17.48 2.87
N ALA A 28 -4.77 -16.15 2.77
CA ALA A 28 -5.59 -15.34 1.90
C ALA A 28 -4.76 -14.65 0.82
N TYR A 29 -5.37 -14.51 -0.36
CA TYR A 29 -4.80 -13.84 -1.52
C TYR A 29 -5.53 -12.52 -1.78
N TYR A 30 -4.77 -11.48 -2.06
CA TYR A 30 -5.26 -10.14 -2.35
C TYR A 30 -4.71 -9.69 -3.70
N GLY A 31 -5.58 -9.07 -4.49
CA GLY A 31 -5.18 -8.29 -5.66
C GLY A 31 -5.29 -6.81 -5.34
N LEU A 32 -4.42 -6.00 -5.95
CA LEU A 32 -4.49 -4.55 -5.87
C LEU A 32 -4.88 -3.95 -7.22
N ASN A 33 -5.65 -2.87 -7.19
CA ASN A 33 -5.86 -2.02 -8.36
C ASN A 33 -4.59 -1.18 -8.64
N GLU A 34 -4.59 -0.42 -9.73
CA GLU A 34 -3.41 0.34 -10.17
C GLU A 34 -2.85 1.29 -9.10
N VAL A 35 -3.72 2.03 -8.41
CA VAL A 35 -3.31 2.93 -7.31
C VAL A 35 -2.74 2.13 -6.13
N GLY A 36 -3.37 1.01 -5.79
CA GLY A 36 -2.87 0.09 -4.77
C GLY A 36 -1.50 -0.46 -5.11
N VAL A 37 -1.28 -0.87 -6.37
CA VAL A 37 0.03 -1.32 -6.88
C VAL A 37 1.08 -0.23 -6.72
N LEU A 38 0.76 1.03 -7.07
CA LEU A 38 1.68 2.15 -6.91
C LEU A 38 2.06 2.37 -5.44
N VAL A 39 1.09 2.35 -4.53
CA VAL A 39 1.35 2.48 -3.08
C VAL A 39 2.20 1.32 -2.58
N TRP A 40 1.87 0.11 -3.00
CA TRP A 40 2.59 -1.11 -2.64
C TRP A 40 4.06 -1.06 -3.10
N ASP A 41 4.31 -0.71 -4.36
CA ASP A 41 5.65 -0.56 -4.93
C ASP A 41 6.49 0.49 -4.19
N ASN A 42 5.86 1.53 -3.65
CA ASN A 42 6.57 2.52 -2.82
C ASN A 42 6.91 1.97 -1.42
N LEU A 43 6.04 1.15 -0.84
CA LEU A 43 6.29 0.48 0.44
C LEU A 43 7.36 -0.63 0.32
N GLU A 44 7.45 -1.31 -0.82
CA GLU A 44 8.52 -2.29 -1.12
C GLU A 44 9.92 -1.64 -1.10
N LYS A 45 10.02 -0.35 -1.44
CA LYS A 45 11.29 0.40 -1.39
C LYS A 45 11.72 0.77 0.04
N GLY A 46 10.83 0.65 1.02
CA GLY A 46 11.07 0.93 2.44
C GLY A 46 10.00 1.81 3.07
N PRO A 47 10.10 2.11 4.38
CA PRO A 47 9.02 2.74 5.14
C PRO A 47 8.65 4.14 4.64
N GLN A 48 7.37 4.36 4.33
CA GLN A 48 6.84 5.60 3.76
C GLN A 48 5.91 6.34 4.72
N THR A 49 5.77 7.66 4.55
CA THR A 49 4.74 8.44 5.23
C THR A 49 3.48 8.51 4.36
N LEU A 50 2.32 8.80 4.96
CA LEU A 50 1.08 9.02 4.21
C LEU A 50 1.27 10.11 3.15
N ASP A 51 1.89 11.23 3.52
CA ASP A 51 2.13 12.35 2.60
C ASP A 51 3.03 11.95 1.41
N ALA A 52 4.06 11.12 1.64
CA ALA A 52 4.93 10.65 0.56
C ALA A 52 4.18 9.75 -0.43
N LEU A 53 3.33 8.85 0.08
CA LEU A 53 2.49 7.99 -0.75
C LEU A 53 1.46 8.83 -1.54
N CYS A 54 0.82 9.81 -0.90
CA CYS A 54 -0.12 10.69 -1.57
C CYS A 54 0.55 11.49 -2.69
N ASN A 55 1.74 12.03 -2.45
CA ASN A 55 2.49 12.78 -3.45
C ASN A 55 2.85 11.92 -4.67
N ALA A 56 3.20 10.64 -4.47
CA ALA A 56 3.46 9.71 -5.57
C ALA A 56 2.21 9.50 -6.43
N VAL A 57 1.04 9.35 -5.80
CA VAL A 57 -0.24 9.15 -6.50
C VAL A 57 -0.68 10.42 -7.25
N ILE A 58 -0.60 11.59 -6.61
CA ILE A 58 -0.95 12.87 -7.24
C ILE A 58 -0.06 13.14 -8.46
N SER A 59 1.22 12.79 -8.39
CA SER A 59 2.16 12.96 -9.50
C SER A 59 1.85 12.09 -10.72
N GLU A 60 1.16 10.96 -10.54
CA GLU A 60 0.84 10.02 -11.62
C GLU A 60 -0.59 10.20 -12.15
N TYR A 61 -1.56 10.53 -11.28
CA TYR A 61 -2.99 10.46 -11.59
C TYR A 61 -3.72 11.81 -11.59
N GLU A 62 -3.04 12.95 -11.36
CA GLU A 62 -3.63 14.31 -11.33
C GLU A 62 -4.90 14.42 -10.46
N VAL A 63 -4.90 13.76 -9.29
CA VAL A 63 -5.99 13.81 -8.30
C VAL A 63 -5.80 14.94 -7.30
N ASP A 64 -6.88 15.47 -6.72
CA ASP A 64 -6.78 16.50 -5.70
C ASP A 64 -6.19 15.93 -4.37
N PRO A 65 -5.48 16.76 -3.59
CA PRO A 65 -4.78 16.29 -2.39
C PRO A 65 -5.68 15.73 -1.29
N GLU A 66 -6.92 16.23 -1.16
CA GLU A 66 -7.83 15.81 -0.09
C GLU A 66 -8.40 14.43 -0.39
N THR A 67 -8.86 14.21 -1.62
CA THR A 67 -9.31 12.90 -2.12
C THR A 67 -8.18 11.89 -2.04
N CYS A 68 -6.98 12.22 -2.54
CA CYS A 68 -5.83 11.33 -2.48
C CYS A 68 -5.54 10.90 -1.03
N LYS A 69 -5.51 11.85 -0.09
CA LYS A 69 -5.25 11.54 1.31
C LYS A 69 -6.31 10.63 1.93
N SER A 70 -7.59 10.87 1.64
CA SER A 70 -8.71 10.06 2.11
C SER A 70 -8.62 8.62 1.58
N ASP A 71 -8.34 8.47 0.29
CA ASP A 71 -8.28 7.18 -0.38
C ASP A 71 -7.05 6.36 0.08
N ILE A 72 -5.88 7.00 0.18
CA ILE A 72 -4.66 6.31 0.64
C ILE A 72 -4.75 5.96 2.13
N ASP A 73 -5.34 6.81 2.96
CA ASP A 73 -5.58 6.49 4.37
C ASP A 73 -6.53 5.29 4.53
N THR A 74 -7.59 5.23 3.71
CA THR A 74 -8.52 4.10 3.67
C THR A 74 -7.82 2.81 3.24
N LEU A 75 -7.06 2.87 2.14
CA LEU A 75 -6.27 1.73 1.65
C LEU A 75 -5.30 1.22 2.72
N LEU A 76 -4.54 2.10 3.38
CA LEU A 76 -3.59 1.71 4.42
C LEU A 76 -4.30 1.05 5.61
N LYS A 77 -5.47 1.55 6.01
CA LYS A 77 -6.28 0.92 7.08
C LYS A 77 -6.71 -0.49 6.69
N ASP A 78 -7.17 -0.69 5.46
CA ASP A 78 -7.56 -2.01 4.97
C ASP A 78 -6.36 -2.97 4.96
N LEU A 79 -5.21 -2.54 4.42
CA LEU A 79 -3.98 -3.32 4.41
C LEU A 79 -3.48 -3.66 5.82
N ILE A 80 -3.62 -2.75 6.79
CA ILE A 80 -3.29 -3.00 8.20
C ILE A 80 -4.25 -4.02 8.82
N SER A 81 -5.56 -3.90 8.55
CA SER A 81 -6.56 -4.85 9.05
C SER A 81 -6.34 -6.27 8.52
N GLU A 82 -5.81 -6.36 7.30
CA GLU A 82 -5.41 -7.60 6.64
C GLU A 82 -3.99 -8.05 7.02
N LYS A 83 -3.31 -7.34 7.93
CA LYS A 83 -1.94 -7.63 8.39
C LYS A 83 -0.91 -7.70 7.26
N LEU A 84 -1.09 -6.90 6.22
CA LEU A 84 -0.15 -6.77 5.11
C LEU A 84 0.84 -5.64 5.33
N VAL A 85 0.35 -4.56 5.95
CA VAL A 85 1.11 -3.35 6.31
C VAL A 85 1.05 -3.12 7.82
N GLU A 86 2.09 -2.53 8.39
CA GLU A 86 2.13 -2.11 9.79
C GLU A 86 2.61 -0.66 9.95
N VAL A 87 2.27 -0.09 11.11
CA VAL A 87 2.63 1.28 11.47
C VAL A 87 3.87 1.28 12.37
N ILE A 88 4.87 2.07 11.99
CA ILE A 88 6.08 2.29 12.79
C ILE A 88 6.19 3.76 13.22
N LYS A 89 6.75 3.99 14.42
CA LYS A 89 6.91 5.32 15.03
C LYS A 89 8.29 5.91 14.78
#